data_AF-A0A1W9Z602-F1
#
_entry.id   AF-A0A1W9Z602-F1
#
_cell.length_a   1.000
_cell.length_b   1.000
_cell.length_c   1.000
_cell.angle_alpha   90.00
_cell.angle_beta   90.00
_cell.angle_gamma   90.00
#
_symmetry.space_group_name_H-M   'P 1'
#
loop_
_entity.id
_entity.type
_entity.pdbx_description
1 polymer ?
#
loop_
_entity_poly.entity_id
_entity_poly.type
_entity_poly.pdbx_seq_one_letter_code
_entity_poly.pdbx_strand_id
1 'polypeptide(L)'
;MANKLPDNDFTSPHVLDPGLRKVARFVPRGYALHRGLKFQRAVMNLMGNAGRLRTVPVAAVNQHVSVRLHRPAGLADRAPALLWIHGGGTIMGHAAQDDRYLRKLSQRTGFAIAAVNHRLAPEHPYPTPVEDCYAALLWLARQPWVDPARLAIGGASAGGNFAATVAQRAHDRNDVQLAFQMLVYPMLDDRTGAKRDGARRIMWTESDNQLAWQWYLNGANPEEAAPARRKDLSGLPPAWIGVGTLDLFYQECLEYARRLREAGVPVQEEIVPGAFHAFDHIAEKAPVSMRFFESQCEYLRGALTPSG
;
A
#
# COMPACT_ATOMS: atom_id res chain seq x y z
N MET A 1 -14.12 -18.41 30.19
CA MET A 1 -12.75 -18.97 30.22
C MET A 1 -12.05 -18.53 28.95
N ALA A 2 -10.95 -17.80 29.08
CA ALA A 2 -10.22 -17.23 27.95
C ALA A 2 -9.59 -18.35 27.12
N ASN A 3 -9.93 -18.45 25.83
CA ASN A 3 -9.19 -19.26 24.88
C ASN A 3 -7.82 -18.61 24.69
N LYS A 4 -6.85 -19.05 25.49
CA LYS A 4 -5.42 -18.89 25.15
C LYS A 4 -5.19 -19.69 23.88
N LEU A 5 -4.91 -18.98 22.78
CA LEU A 5 -4.28 -19.60 21.61
C LEU A 5 -2.93 -20.19 22.06
N PRO A 6 -2.61 -21.44 21.71
CA PRO A 6 -1.36 -22.07 22.10
C PRO A 6 -0.16 -21.37 21.43
N ASP A 7 0.94 -21.31 22.18
CA ASP A 7 2.21 -20.72 21.78
C ASP A 7 2.74 -21.30 20.44
N ASN A 8 3.24 -20.41 19.56
CA ASN A 8 4.05 -20.65 18.35
C ASN A 8 3.41 -20.99 16.98
N ASP A 9 2.09 -20.95 16.80
CA ASP A 9 1.48 -21.42 15.54
C ASP A 9 1.80 -20.59 14.27
N PHE A 10 2.26 -19.33 14.38
CA PHE A 10 2.56 -18.48 13.21
C PHE A 10 3.84 -18.85 12.45
N THR A 11 4.63 -19.80 12.95
CA THR A 11 5.80 -20.35 12.23
C THR A 11 5.71 -21.85 11.94
N SER A 12 4.58 -22.48 12.30
CA SER A 12 4.33 -23.87 11.96
C SER A 12 4.04 -23.98 10.45
N PRO A 13 4.72 -24.86 9.70
CA PRO A 13 4.47 -25.08 8.27
C PRO A 13 3.00 -25.38 7.93
N HIS A 14 2.19 -25.75 8.94
CA HIS A 14 0.79 -26.11 8.81
C HIS A 14 -0.16 -24.89 8.68
N VAL A 15 0.27 -23.68 9.05
CA VAL A 15 -0.54 -22.44 8.96
C VAL A 15 -0.26 -21.63 7.68
N LEU A 16 0.94 -21.78 7.10
CA LEU A 16 1.31 -21.10 5.84
C LEU A 16 0.63 -21.73 4.63
N ASP A 17 0.17 -20.88 3.71
CA ASP A 17 -0.33 -21.32 2.39
C ASP A 17 0.75 -22.18 1.69
N PRO A 18 0.37 -23.35 1.12
CA PRO A 18 1.32 -24.26 0.49
C PRO A 18 2.21 -23.61 -0.57
N GLY A 19 1.68 -22.65 -1.34
CA GLY A 19 2.41 -21.90 -2.37
C GLY A 19 3.47 -20.95 -1.81
N LEU A 20 3.39 -20.61 -0.53
CA LEU A 20 4.30 -19.67 0.14
C LEU A 20 5.37 -20.35 1.00
N ARG A 21 5.15 -21.60 1.44
CA ARG A 21 6.04 -22.33 2.37
C ARG A 21 7.50 -22.37 1.96
N LYS A 22 7.78 -22.54 0.66
CA LYS A 22 9.16 -22.62 0.16
C LYS A 22 9.89 -21.29 0.34
N VAL A 23 9.24 -20.17 0.01
CA VAL A 23 9.86 -18.84 0.08
C VAL A 23 9.90 -18.31 1.51
N ALA A 24 8.90 -18.65 2.32
CA ALA A 24 8.83 -18.30 3.75
C ALA A 24 10.09 -18.70 4.56
N ARG A 25 10.84 -19.71 4.11
CA ARG A 25 12.09 -20.16 4.75
C ARG A 25 13.28 -19.22 4.54
N PHE A 26 13.23 -18.37 3.52
CA PHE A 26 14.36 -17.54 3.08
C PHE A 26 14.11 -16.04 3.26
N VAL A 27 12.88 -15.65 3.64
CA VAL A 27 12.52 -14.25 3.90
C VAL A 27 12.92 -13.83 5.32
N PRO A 28 13.27 -12.55 5.51
CA PRO A 28 13.63 -12.03 6.82
C PRO A 28 12.46 -12.11 7.81
N ARG A 29 12.78 -12.25 9.11
CA ARG A 29 11.82 -12.20 10.22
C ARG A 29 11.77 -10.80 10.84
N GLY A 30 11.69 -9.78 9.99
CA GLY A 30 11.85 -8.37 10.35
C GLY A 30 13.14 -7.75 9.81
N TYR A 31 13.20 -6.44 9.88
CA TYR A 31 14.28 -5.61 9.34
C TYR A 31 15.30 -5.17 10.40
N ALA A 32 15.05 -5.49 11.68
CA ALA A 32 15.90 -5.15 12.80
C ALA A 32 16.24 -3.65 12.84
N LEU A 33 15.21 -2.80 12.63
CA LEU A 33 15.38 -1.34 12.48
C LEU A 33 16.02 -0.67 13.71
N HIS A 34 15.96 -1.31 14.88
CA HIS A 34 16.69 -0.89 16.09
C HIS A 34 18.22 -0.80 15.89
N ARG A 35 18.78 -1.46 14.87
CA ARG A 35 20.20 -1.40 14.50
C ARG A 35 20.51 -0.28 13.49
N GLY A 36 19.51 0.51 13.11
CA GLY A 36 19.60 1.57 12.11
C GLY A 36 19.06 1.18 10.73
N LEU A 37 18.77 2.20 9.92
CA LEU A 37 18.06 2.08 8.63
C LEU A 37 18.98 2.04 7.39
N LYS A 38 20.26 2.44 7.51
CA LYS A 38 21.17 2.60 6.35
C LYS A 38 21.35 1.30 5.57
N PHE A 39 21.60 0.19 6.26
CA PHE A 39 21.78 -1.11 5.62
C PHE A 39 20.52 -1.58 4.90
N GLN A 40 19.36 -1.48 5.56
CA GLN A 40 18.09 -1.91 4.97
C GLN A 40 17.71 -1.09 3.75
N ARG A 41 17.92 0.24 3.79
CA ARG A 41 17.76 1.11 2.62
C ARG A 41 18.69 0.71 1.48
N ALA A 42 19.97 0.44 1.76
CA ALA A 42 20.92 0.04 0.73
C ALA A 42 20.48 -1.26 0.04
N VAL A 43 20.04 -2.26 0.81
CA VAL A 43 19.53 -3.54 0.28
C VAL A 43 18.26 -3.32 -0.55
N MET A 44 17.27 -2.58 -0.03
CA MET A 44 16.02 -2.33 -0.74
C MET A 44 16.24 -1.53 -2.03
N ASN A 45 17.10 -0.51 -2.00
CA ASN A 45 17.47 0.26 -3.18
C ASN A 45 18.18 -0.60 -4.22
N LEU A 46 19.07 -1.51 -3.81
CA LEU A 46 19.73 -2.41 -4.74
C LEU A 46 18.73 -3.35 -5.43
N MET A 47 17.85 -3.99 -4.65
CA MET A 47 16.83 -4.90 -5.18
C MET A 47 15.82 -4.17 -6.07
N GLY A 48 15.36 -2.98 -5.65
CA GLY A 48 14.46 -2.14 -6.43
C GLY A 48 15.09 -1.68 -7.74
N ASN A 49 16.36 -1.26 -7.73
CA ASN A 49 17.08 -0.85 -8.95
C ASN A 49 17.38 -2.02 -9.88
N ALA A 50 17.69 -3.21 -9.34
CA ALA A 50 17.83 -4.42 -10.15
C ALA A 50 16.50 -4.81 -10.82
N GLY A 51 15.37 -4.50 -10.18
CA GLY A 51 14.05 -4.73 -10.73
C GLY A 51 13.49 -3.65 -11.65
N ARG A 52 14.13 -2.47 -11.67
CA ARG A 52 13.67 -1.29 -12.39
C ARG A 52 13.61 -1.51 -13.89
N LEU A 53 12.53 -1.02 -14.50
CA LEU A 53 12.37 -0.98 -15.94
C LEU A 53 12.90 0.35 -16.47
N ARG A 54 14.02 0.29 -17.21
CA ARG A 54 14.67 1.49 -17.77
C ARG A 54 13.80 2.25 -18.78
N THR A 55 12.81 1.57 -19.37
CA THR A 55 11.92 2.14 -20.38
C THR A 55 10.73 2.90 -19.81
N VAL A 56 10.53 2.88 -18.49
CA VAL A 56 9.42 3.60 -17.85
C VAL A 56 9.77 5.09 -17.74
N PRO A 57 8.99 5.99 -18.39
CA PRO A 57 9.22 7.43 -18.33
C PRO A 57 9.10 7.97 -16.91
N VAL A 58 9.87 9.02 -16.64
CA VAL A 58 9.82 9.78 -15.38
C VAL A 58 9.36 11.19 -15.68
N ALA A 59 8.35 11.67 -14.95
CA ALA A 59 7.90 13.06 -15.03
C ALA A 59 8.14 13.75 -13.69
N ALA A 60 8.62 14.99 -13.73
CA ALA A 60 8.68 15.84 -12.55
C ALA A 60 7.27 16.37 -12.22
N VAL A 61 6.86 16.18 -10.97
CA VAL A 61 5.64 16.78 -10.40
C VAL A 61 5.97 18.19 -9.91
N ASN A 62 7.09 18.31 -9.19
CA ASN A 62 7.68 19.55 -8.71
C ASN A 62 9.19 19.34 -8.45
N GLN A 63 9.85 20.25 -7.73
CA GLN A 63 11.28 20.18 -7.42
C GLN A 63 11.71 19.00 -6.53
N HIS A 64 10.78 18.34 -5.82
CA HIS A 64 11.07 17.25 -4.88
C HIS A 64 10.39 15.93 -5.26
N VAL A 65 9.32 16.00 -6.04
CA VAL A 65 8.46 14.85 -6.35
C VAL A 65 8.54 14.53 -7.84
N SER A 66 8.71 13.25 -8.14
CA SER A 66 8.60 12.72 -9.49
C SER A 66 7.68 11.51 -9.50
N VAL A 67 7.16 11.18 -10.68
CA VAL A 67 6.37 9.98 -10.91
C VAL A 67 6.95 9.14 -12.02
N ARG A 68 6.83 7.82 -11.90
CA ARG A 68 7.13 6.86 -12.96
C ARG A 68 5.82 6.47 -13.63
N LEU A 69 5.76 6.58 -14.96
CA LEU A 69 4.51 6.47 -15.73
C LEU A 69 4.41 5.12 -16.45
N HIS A 70 3.48 4.29 -16.01
CA HIS A 70 3.12 3.05 -16.68
C HIS A 70 1.86 3.29 -17.51
N ARG A 71 1.99 3.24 -18.83
CA ARG A 71 0.85 3.37 -19.75
C ARG A 71 0.82 2.16 -20.69
N PRO A 72 -0.33 1.51 -20.86
CA PRO A 72 -0.50 0.47 -21.86
C PRO A 72 -0.51 1.11 -23.26
N ALA A 73 -0.17 0.32 -24.28
CA ALA A 73 -0.32 0.77 -25.66
C ALA A 73 -1.81 0.95 -26.00
N GLY A 74 -2.13 1.91 -26.86
CA GLY A 74 -3.51 2.17 -27.28
C GLY A 74 -4.39 2.79 -26.19
N LEU A 75 -3.80 3.47 -25.21
CA LEU A 75 -4.54 4.20 -24.19
C LEU A 75 -5.44 5.26 -24.84
N ALA A 76 -6.73 5.23 -24.53
CA ALA A 76 -7.71 6.17 -25.06
C ALA A 76 -7.40 7.61 -24.65
N ASP A 77 -7.90 8.57 -25.44
CA ASP A 77 -8.00 9.96 -25.02
C ASP A 77 -8.89 10.02 -23.77
N ARG A 78 -8.41 10.69 -22.71
CA ARG A 78 -9.04 10.72 -21.36
C ARG A 78 -9.22 9.33 -20.75
N ALA A 79 -8.13 8.71 -20.32
CA ALA A 79 -8.11 7.39 -19.72
C ALA A 79 -8.33 7.37 -18.20
N PRO A 80 -8.79 6.23 -17.64
CA PRO A 80 -8.72 6.00 -16.21
C PRO A 80 -7.27 5.99 -15.72
N ALA A 81 -7.03 6.55 -14.54
CA ALA A 81 -5.69 6.63 -13.98
C ALA A 81 -5.62 6.27 -12.50
N LEU A 82 -4.49 5.70 -12.11
CA LEU A 82 -4.18 5.31 -10.74
C LEU A 82 -2.92 6.05 -10.26
N LEU A 83 -3.00 6.75 -9.14
CA LEU A 83 -1.82 7.10 -8.36
C LEU A 83 -1.40 5.90 -7.53
N TRP A 84 -0.19 5.39 -7.73
CA TRP A 84 0.37 4.30 -6.93
C TRP A 84 1.44 4.81 -5.96
N ILE A 85 1.33 4.40 -4.69
CA ILE A 85 2.27 4.75 -3.63
C ILE A 85 2.94 3.48 -3.11
N HIS A 86 4.26 3.47 -3.17
CA HIS A 86 5.05 2.30 -2.83
C HIS A 86 5.13 2.06 -1.32
N GLY A 87 5.33 0.80 -0.93
CA GLY A 87 5.58 0.42 0.47
C GLY A 87 7.02 0.66 0.93
N GLY A 88 7.29 0.27 2.18
CA GLY A 88 8.61 0.40 2.82
C GLY A 88 8.57 1.09 4.17
N GLY A 89 7.50 0.89 4.95
CA GLY A 89 7.42 1.37 6.33
C GLY A 89 7.59 2.88 6.50
N THR A 90 7.23 3.70 5.52
CA THR A 90 7.43 5.18 5.45
C THR A 90 8.89 5.65 5.39
N ILE A 91 9.84 4.73 5.54
CA ILE A 91 11.25 5.04 5.78
C ILE A 91 12.20 4.47 4.71
N MET A 92 11.72 3.60 3.84
CA MET A 92 12.51 2.97 2.78
C MET A 92 11.66 2.74 1.52
N GLY A 93 12.33 2.36 0.43
CA GLY A 93 11.70 2.09 -0.85
C GLY A 93 11.74 3.27 -1.82
N HIS A 94 11.30 3.01 -3.04
CA HIS A 94 11.18 4.01 -4.10
C HIS A 94 10.21 3.52 -5.19
N ALA A 95 9.66 4.43 -6.00
CA ALA A 95 8.67 4.09 -7.02
C ALA A 95 9.11 2.97 -7.98
N ALA A 96 10.40 2.93 -8.36
CA ALA A 96 10.92 1.96 -9.33
C ALA A 96 10.86 0.48 -8.87
N GLN A 97 10.66 0.22 -7.57
CA GLN A 97 10.65 -1.15 -7.05
C GLN A 97 9.40 -1.93 -7.49
N ASP A 98 8.32 -1.20 -7.78
CA ASP A 98 7.04 -1.77 -8.19
C ASP A 98 6.87 -1.80 -9.72
N ASP A 99 7.89 -1.38 -10.49
CA ASP A 99 7.79 -1.17 -11.94
C ASP A 99 7.20 -2.38 -12.69
N ARG A 100 7.61 -3.61 -12.32
CA ARG A 100 7.09 -4.84 -12.95
C ARG A 100 5.64 -5.11 -12.61
N TYR A 101 5.29 -4.96 -11.33
CA TYR A 101 3.92 -5.13 -10.84
C TYR A 101 3.00 -4.12 -11.51
N LEU A 102 3.39 -2.84 -11.55
CA LEU A 102 2.58 -1.78 -12.14
C LEU A 102 2.47 -1.86 -13.65
N ARG A 103 3.52 -2.29 -14.36
CA ARG A 103 3.40 -2.58 -15.80
C ARG A 103 2.38 -3.68 -16.05
N LYS A 104 2.41 -4.76 -15.27
CA LYS A 104 1.45 -5.86 -15.37
C LYS A 104 0.03 -5.40 -15.03
N LEU A 105 -0.13 -4.65 -13.94
CA LEU A 105 -1.43 -4.09 -13.52
C LEU A 105 -1.99 -3.16 -14.61
N SER A 106 -1.18 -2.24 -15.12
CA SER A 106 -1.54 -1.31 -16.20
C SER A 106 -1.97 -2.06 -17.47
N GLN A 107 -1.23 -3.09 -17.88
CA GLN A 107 -1.58 -3.92 -19.04
C GLN A 107 -2.88 -4.72 -18.84
N ARG A 108 -3.13 -5.22 -17.62
CA ARG A 108 -4.31 -6.04 -17.31
C ARG A 108 -5.58 -5.24 -17.11
N THR A 109 -5.45 -3.99 -16.67
CA THR A 109 -6.59 -3.13 -16.33
C THR A 109 -6.89 -2.06 -17.39
N GLY A 110 -5.91 -1.72 -18.22
CA GLY A 110 -6.02 -0.61 -19.16
C GLY A 110 -5.79 0.76 -18.51
N PHE A 111 -5.41 0.81 -17.23
CA PHE A 111 -5.16 2.06 -16.52
C PHE A 111 -3.78 2.63 -16.84
N ALA A 112 -3.72 3.95 -16.92
CA ALA A 112 -2.46 4.66 -16.76
C ALA A 112 -2.12 4.77 -15.27
N ILE A 113 -0.90 4.42 -14.89
CA ILE A 113 -0.48 4.40 -13.49
C ILE A 113 0.71 5.34 -13.31
N ALA A 114 0.59 6.29 -12.39
CA ALA A 114 1.68 7.14 -11.94
C ALA A 114 2.17 6.66 -10.57
N ALA A 115 3.37 6.08 -10.53
CA ALA A 115 4.00 5.65 -9.28
C ALA A 115 4.81 6.81 -8.69
N VAL A 116 4.39 7.34 -7.55
CA VAL A 116 5.04 8.50 -6.93
C VAL A 116 6.31 8.12 -6.19
N ASN A 117 7.38 8.87 -6.47
CA ASN A 117 8.60 8.87 -5.69
C ASN A 117 8.55 10.04 -4.71
N HIS A 118 8.10 9.75 -3.49
CA HIS A 118 7.93 10.71 -2.41
C HIS A 118 9.13 10.68 -1.46
N ARG A 119 9.30 11.75 -0.67
CA ARG A 119 10.34 11.79 0.37
C ARG A 119 9.98 10.90 1.55
N LEU A 120 11.00 10.41 2.25
CA LEU A 120 10.87 9.41 3.31
C LEU A 120 11.25 9.97 4.68
N ALA A 121 10.63 9.42 5.71
CA ALA A 121 11.07 9.60 7.09
C ALA A 121 12.37 8.80 7.35
N PRO A 122 13.20 9.15 8.35
CA PRO A 122 13.03 10.27 9.28
C PRO A 122 13.48 11.63 8.71
N GLU A 123 14.13 11.69 7.55
CA GLU A 123 14.62 12.96 6.97
C GLU A 123 13.48 13.92 6.63
N HIS A 124 12.34 13.36 6.23
CA HIS A 124 11.12 14.09 5.92
C HIS A 124 9.93 13.42 6.63
N PRO A 125 9.70 13.74 7.92
CA PRO A 125 8.58 13.17 8.68
C PRO A 125 7.25 13.78 8.24
N TYR A 126 6.15 13.35 8.89
CA TYR A 126 4.82 13.93 8.71
C TYR A 126 4.87 15.48 8.80
N PRO A 127 4.15 16.20 7.91
CA PRO A 127 3.25 15.72 6.85
C PRO A 127 3.92 15.53 5.48
N THR A 128 5.25 15.64 5.39
CA THR A 128 5.95 15.78 4.11
C THR A 128 5.69 14.64 3.10
N PRO A 129 5.80 13.35 3.47
CA PRO A 129 5.53 12.25 2.53
C PRO A 129 4.10 12.26 1.98
N VAL A 130 3.12 12.64 2.81
CA VAL A 130 1.70 12.69 2.42
C VAL A 130 1.44 13.87 1.50
N GLU A 131 2.01 15.05 1.78
CA GLU A 131 1.89 16.21 0.89
C GLU A 131 2.57 15.96 -0.47
N ASP A 132 3.68 15.22 -0.50
CA ASP A 132 4.31 14.79 -1.75
C ASP A 132 3.38 13.89 -2.58
N CYS A 133 2.72 12.94 -1.92
CA CYS A 133 1.73 12.07 -2.58
C CYS A 133 0.50 12.86 -3.03
N TYR A 134 0.03 13.82 -2.24
CA TYR A 134 -1.09 14.70 -2.59
C TYR A 134 -0.76 15.56 -3.81
N ALA A 135 0.44 16.14 -3.86
CA ALA A 135 0.92 16.90 -5.01
C ALA A 135 0.95 16.05 -6.28
N ALA A 136 1.37 14.78 -6.17
CA ALA A 136 1.35 13.83 -7.29
C ALA A 136 -0.08 13.49 -7.74
N LEU A 137 -1.05 13.37 -6.82
CA LEU A 137 -2.46 13.19 -7.15
C LEU A 137 -3.01 14.37 -7.96
N LEU A 138 -2.80 15.60 -7.46
CA LEU A 138 -3.24 16.81 -8.16
C LEU A 138 -2.58 16.97 -9.52
N TRP A 139 -1.29 16.65 -9.63
CA TRP A 139 -0.58 16.66 -10.90
C TRP A 139 -1.17 15.64 -11.87
N LEU A 140 -1.47 14.43 -11.41
CA LEU A 140 -2.07 13.37 -12.23
C LEU A 140 -3.45 13.79 -12.73
N ALA A 141 -4.28 14.36 -11.86
CA ALA A 141 -5.63 14.81 -12.18
C ALA A 141 -5.67 15.90 -13.27
N ARG A 142 -4.61 16.69 -13.41
CA ARG A 142 -4.49 17.78 -14.40
C ARG A 142 -3.90 17.33 -15.74
N GLN A 143 -3.53 16.06 -15.88
CA GLN A 143 -2.94 15.59 -17.11
C GLN A 143 -3.99 15.52 -18.22
N PRO A 144 -3.68 15.98 -19.46
CA PRO A 144 -4.66 16.08 -20.54
C PRO A 144 -5.19 14.70 -21.02
N TRP A 145 -4.44 13.63 -20.73
CA TRP A 145 -4.80 12.26 -21.07
C TRP A 145 -5.55 11.54 -19.95
N VAL A 146 -5.81 12.19 -18.80
CA VAL A 146 -6.54 11.61 -17.67
C VAL A 146 -8.00 12.05 -17.71
N ASP A 147 -8.90 11.12 -17.43
CA ASP A 147 -10.27 11.47 -17.08
C ASP A 147 -10.39 11.74 -15.57
N PRO A 148 -10.63 12.99 -15.13
CA PRO A 148 -10.70 13.32 -13.71
C PRO A 148 -11.84 12.63 -12.95
N ALA A 149 -12.87 12.13 -13.64
CA ALA A 149 -13.93 11.34 -13.02
C ALA A 149 -13.53 9.88 -12.77
N ARG A 150 -12.39 9.44 -13.33
CA ARG A 150 -11.88 8.06 -13.27
C ARG A 150 -10.46 8.04 -12.71
N LEU A 151 -10.30 8.72 -11.57
CA LEU A 151 -9.10 8.72 -10.77
C LEU A 151 -9.22 7.72 -9.61
N ALA A 152 -8.24 6.84 -9.51
CA ALA A 152 -8.05 5.95 -8.38
C ALA A 152 -6.75 6.27 -7.65
N ILE A 153 -6.67 5.85 -6.40
CA ILE A 153 -5.43 5.85 -5.62
C ILE A 153 -5.17 4.44 -5.08
N GLY A 154 -3.92 4.07 -4.91
CA GLY A 154 -3.58 2.80 -4.30
C GLY A 154 -2.17 2.77 -3.75
N GLY A 155 -1.92 1.79 -2.90
CA GLY A 155 -0.60 1.57 -2.37
C GLY A 155 -0.51 0.32 -1.51
N ALA A 156 0.74 -0.10 -1.30
CA ALA A 156 1.05 -1.31 -0.55
C ALA A 156 1.72 -0.98 0.79
N SER A 157 1.33 -1.65 1.87
CA SER A 157 1.95 -1.47 3.21
C SER A 157 1.87 0.01 3.64
N ALA A 158 3.01 0.65 3.95
CA ALA A 158 3.08 2.09 4.20
C ALA A 158 2.64 2.97 3.02
N GLY A 159 2.66 2.48 1.79
CA GLY A 159 2.02 3.16 0.66
C GLY A 159 0.50 3.16 0.78
N GLY A 160 -0.08 2.10 1.36
CA GLY A 160 -1.50 2.02 1.71
C GLY A 160 -1.91 3.01 2.81
N ASN A 161 -1.02 3.27 3.79
CA ASN A 161 -1.17 4.37 4.75
C ASN A 161 -1.39 5.71 4.02
N PHE A 162 -0.47 6.03 3.12
CA PHE A 162 -0.48 7.28 2.38
C PHE A 162 -1.65 7.34 1.40
N ALA A 163 -2.02 6.23 0.76
CA ALA A 163 -3.18 6.17 -0.12
C ALA A 163 -4.48 6.50 0.62
N ALA A 164 -4.72 5.87 1.78
CA ALA A 164 -5.88 6.16 2.61
C ALA A 164 -5.87 7.61 3.14
N THR A 165 -4.72 8.10 3.60
CA THR A 165 -4.58 9.47 4.12
C THR A 165 -4.80 10.53 3.02
N VAL A 166 -4.27 10.31 1.82
CA VAL A 166 -4.48 11.20 0.67
C VAL A 166 -5.93 11.16 0.22
N ALA A 167 -6.59 10.00 0.23
CA ALA A 167 -8.01 9.89 -0.09
C ALA A 167 -8.89 10.68 0.90
N GLN A 168 -8.58 10.58 2.19
CA GLN A 168 -9.20 11.36 3.25
C GLN A 168 -9.03 12.87 3.02
N ARG A 169 -7.80 13.33 2.72
CA ARG A 169 -7.53 14.75 2.43
C ARG A 169 -8.22 15.25 1.17
N ALA A 170 -8.29 14.43 0.12
CA ALA A 170 -8.97 14.76 -1.12
C ALA A 170 -10.47 14.96 -0.88
N HIS A 171 -11.08 14.08 -0.07
CA HIS A 171 -12.46 14.25 0.37
C HIS A 171 -12.66 15.54 1.17
N ASP A 172 -11.80 15.82 2.15
CA ASP A 172 -11.93 17.01 3.01
C ASP A 172 -11.73 18.33 2.25
N ARG A 173 -10.80 18.35 1.29
CA ARG A 173 -10.46 19.55 0.49
C ARG A 173 -11.37 19.72 -0.72
N ASN A 174 -11.99 18.64 -1.20
CA ASN A 174 -12.91 18.62 -2.33
C ASN A 174 -12.34 19.23 -3.63
N ASP A 175 -11.00 19.21 -3.80
CA ASP A 175 -10.29 19.77 -4.97
C ASP A 175 -9.93 18.71 -6.02
N VAL A 176 -10.03 17.42 -5.68
CA VAL A 176 -9.89 16.27 -6.57
C VAL A 176 -10.83 15.14 -6.13
N GLN A 177 -11.55 14.56 -7.07
CA GLN A 177 -12.44 13.43 -6.80
C GLN A 177 -11.72 12.12 -7.07
N LEU A 178 -11.76 11.21 -6.09
CA LEU A 178 -11.32 9.84 -6.24
C LEU A 178 -12.55 8.96 -6.39
N ALA A 179 -12.52 8.08 -7.38
CA ALA A 179 -13.57 7.10 -7.60
C ALA A 179 -13.26 5.75 -6.92
N PHE A 180 -12.00 5.51 -6.51
CA PHE A 180 -11.59 4.25 -5.89
C PHE A 180 -10.31 4.36 -5.08
N GLN A 181 -10.18 3.52 -4.03
CA GLN A 181 -8.94 3.29 -3.30
C GLN A 181 -8.57 1.81 -3.22
N MET A 182 -7.37 1.44 -3.68
CA MET A 182 -6.83 0.07 -3.65
C MET A 182 -5.75 -0.05 -2.56
N LEU A 183 -6.12 -0.62 -1.41
CA LEU A 183 -5.26 -0.71 -0.23
C LEU A 183 -4.73 -2.14 -0.07
N VAL A 184 -3.45 -2.33 -0.38
CA VAL A 184 -2.79 -3.64 -0.29
C VAL A 184 -2.07 -3.76 1.06
N TYR A 185 -2.58 -4.62 1.95
CA TYR A 185 -2.16 -4.83 3.34
C TYR A 185 -1.68 -3.53 4.02
N PRO A 186 -2.54 -2.50 4.04
CA PRO A 186 -2.15 -1.14 4.42
C PRO A 186 -1.73 -1.05 5.89
N MET A 187 -0.67 -0.28 6.17
CA MET A 187 -0.20 0.07 7.51
C MET A 187 -1.04 1.25 8.04
N LEU A 188 -2.13 1.00 8.75
CA LEU A 188 -3.17 2.03 8.98
C LEU A 188 -3.14 2.69 10.36
N ASP A 189 -2.63 2.00 11.37
CA ASP A 189 -2.73 2.41 12.78
C ASP A 189 -1.35 2.44 13.45
N ASP A 190 -1.02 3.57 14.08
CA ASP A 190 0.23 3.75 14.82
C ASP A 190 0.32 2.87 16.08
N ARG A 191 -0.81 2.37 16.57
CA ARG A 191 -0.88 1.51 17.76
C ARG A 191 -0.54 0.05 17.45
N THR A 192 -0.54 -0.35 16.18
CA THR A 192 -0.30 -1.74 15.79
C THR A 192 1.11 -2.18 16.17
N GLY A 193 1.21 -3.21 17.00
CA GLY A 193 2.47 -3.71 17.55
C GLY A 193 2.98 -3.00 18.81
N ALA A 194 2.26 -2.01 19.36
CA ALA A 194 2.63 -1.36 20.62
C ALA A 194 2.55 -2.33 21.81
N LYS A 195 1.58 -3.24 21.79
CA LYS A 195 1.49 -4.39 22.71
C LYS A 195 1.97 -5.62 21.98
N ARG A 196 3.18 -6.10 22.32
CA ARG A 196 3.73 -7.33 21.73
C ARG A 196 2.90 -8.51 22.21
N ASP A 197 2.34 -9.26 21.26
CA ASP A 197 1.62 -10.50 21.53
C ASP A 197 2.53 -11.74 21.59
N GLY A 198 3.83 -11.56 21.28
CA GLY A 198 4.84 -12.61 21.28
C GLY A 198 4.84 -13.48 20.01
N ALA A 199 3.94 -13.22 19.06
CA ALA A 199 3.89 -13.98 17.82
C ALA A 199 5.10 -13.65 16.93
N ARG A 200 5.69 -14.69 16.34
CA ARG A 200 6.78 -14.52 15.38
C ARG A 200 6.22 -14.03 14.04
N ARG A 201 6.74 -12.90 13.55
CA ARG A 201 6.35 -12.33 12.25
C ARG A 201 7.34 -12.66 11.14
N ILE A 202 6.83 -12.61 9.92
CA ILE A 202 7.58 -12.74 8.67
C ILE A 202 7.55 -11.39 7.98
N MET A 203 8.68 -10.96 7.42
CA MET A 203 8.90 -9.67 6.76
C MET A 203 8.82 -8.44 7.66
N TRP A 204 7.68 -8.19 8.32
CA TRP A 204 7.45 -6.97 9.10
C TRP A 204 7.03 -7.30 10.53
N THR A 205 7.74 -6.75 11.52
CA THR A 205 7.52 -7.04 12.95
C THR A 205 6.86 -5.87 13.66
N GLU A 206 6.29 -6.13 14.83
CA GLU A 206 5.78 -5.12 15.76
C GLU A 206 6.84 -4.07 16.09
N SER A 207 8.08 -4.51 16.31
CA SER A 207 9.17 -3.62 16.69
C SER A 207 9.61 -2.73 15.53
N ASP A 208 9.65 -3.28 14.31
CA ASP A 208 9.92 -2.49 13.11
C ASP A 208 8.78 -1.50 12.85
N ASN A 209 7.52 -1.92 13.05
CA ASN A 209 6.34 -1.07 12.87
C ASN A 209 6.34 0.13 13.82
N GLN A 210 6.59 -0.11 15.11
CA GLN A 210 6.62 0.94 16.12
C GLN A 210 7.76 1.94 15.89
N LEU A 211 8.94 1.47 15.46
CA LEU A 211 10.05 2.37 15.09
C LEU A 211 9.75 3.18 13.83
N ALA A 212 9.14 2.56 12.82
CA ALA A 212 8.72 3.24 11.60
C ALA A 212 7.71 4.35 11.89
N TRP A 213 6.67 4.06 12.68
CA TRP A 213 5.70 5.08 13.13
C TRP A 213 6.36 6.17 13.96
N GLN A 214 7.29 5.84 14.86
CA GLN A 214 8.03 6.83 15.64
C GLN A 214 8.81 7.81 14.73
N TRP A 215 9.54 7.30 13.74
CA TRP A 215 10.30 8.11 12.79
C TRP A 215 9.40 8.93 11.87
N TYR A 216 8.28 8.37 11.43
CA TYR A 216 7.33 9.08 10.59
C TYR A 216 6.60 10.20 11.33
N LEU A 217 6.10 9.93 12.53
CA LEU A 217 5.39 10.92 13.33
C LEU A 217 6.34 12.03 13.78
N ASN A 218 7.52 11.68 14.30
CA ASN A 218 8.50 12.64 14.81
C ASN A 218 7.87 13.73 15.72
N GLY A 219 6.98 13.32 16.62
CA GLY A 219 6.25 14.21 17.54
C GLY A 219 4.94 14.78 16.99
N ALA A 220 4.57 14.52 15.74
CA ALA A 220 3.28 14.88 15.18
C ALA A 220 2.12 14.12 15.86
N ASN A 221 0.93 14.73 15.81
CA ASN A 221 -0.29 14.16 16.33
C ASN A 221 -0.72 12.92 15.51
N PRO A 222 -0.78 11.71 16.10
CA PRO A 222 -1.22 10.52 15.38
C PRO A 222 -2.65 10.62 14.84
N GLU A 223 -3.53 11.39 15.49
CA GLU A 223 -4.91 11.58 15.04
C GLU A 223 -5.02 12.27 13.67
N GLU A 224 -3.97 12.97 13.24
CA GLU A 224 -3.89 13.64 11.94
C GLU A 224 -3.05 12.87 10.91
N ALA A 225 -2.23 11.93 11.36
CA ALA A 225 -1.20 11.27 10.56
C ALA A 225 -1.51 9.81 10.23
N ALA A 226 -2.31 9.14 11.06
CA ALA A 226 -2.72 7.76 10.88
C ALA A 226 -4.19 7.68 10.42
N PRO A 227 -4.47 7.12 9.24
CA PRO A 227 -5.82 7.12 8.66
C PRO A 227 -6.83 6.31 9.48
N ALA A 228 -6.39 5.32 10.26
CA ALA A 228 -7.26 4.59 11.18
C ALA A 228 -7.74 5.45 12.37
N ARG A 229 -7.13 6.61 12.64
CA ARG A 229 -7.56 7.50 13.73
C ARG A 229 -8.74 8.38 13.35
N ARG A 230 -8.93 8.66 12.05
CA ARG A 230 -10.05 9.47 11.54
C ARG A 230 -11.38 8.91 12.04
N LYS A 231 -12.21 9.73 12.69
CA LYS A 231 -13.47 9.28 13.32
C LYS A 231 -14.58 8.98 12.32
N ASP A 232 -14.82 9.90 11.39
CA ASP A 232 -15.86 9.81 10.37
C ASP A 232 -15.26 9.41 9.02
N LEU A 233 -15.70 8.28 8.48
CA LEU A 233 -15.23 7.75 7.19
C LEU A 233 -16.29 7.90 6.09
N SER A 234 -17.39 8.61 6.34
CA SER A 234 -18.45 8.80 5.37
C SER A 234 -17.97 9.58 4.14
N GLY A 235 -18.52 9.27 2.97
CA GLY A 235 -18.18 9.94 1.71
C GLY A 235 -16.79 9.66 1.14
N LEU A 236 -15.97 8.82 1.79
CA LEU A 236 -14.72 8.33 1.21
C LEU A 236 -14.96 7.44 -0.01
N PRO A 237 -14.00 7.35 -0.95
CA PRO A 237 -14.17 6.53 -2.15
C PRO A 237 -14.32 5.04 -1.80
N PRO A 238 -15.06 4.27 -2.62
CA PRO A 238 -15.11 2.81 -2.52
C PRO A 238 -13.71 2.19 -2.44
N ALA A 239 -13.58 1.13 -1.64
CA ALA A 239 -12.29 0.55 -1.32
C ALA A 239 -12.20 -0.93 -1.69
N TRP A 240 -11.02 -1.35 -2.14
CA TRP A 240 -10.58 -2.74 -2.05
C TRP A 240 -9.47 -2.82 -1.02
N ILE A 241 -9.57 -3.76 -0.08
CA ILE A 241 -8.62 -3.97 1.00
C ILE A 241 -8.22 -5.43 1.02
N GLY A 242 -6.96 -5.73 0.70
CA GLY A 242 -6.45 -7.10 0.65
C GLY A 242 -5.37 -7.36 1.68
N VAL A 243 -5.45 -8.44 2.45
CA VAL A 243 -4.47 -8.75 3.52
C VAL A 243 -4.36 -10.23 3.80
N GLY A 244 -3.16 -10.69 4.17
CA GLY A 244 -2.92 -12.07 4.58
C GLY A 244 -3.22 -12.30 6.06
N THR A 245 -3.70 -13.49 6.44
CA THR A 245 -4.05 -13.77 7.85
C THR A 245 -2.85 -13.89 8.79
N LEU A 246 -1.62 -13.95 8.26
CA LEU A 246 -0.37 -13.94 9.04
C LEU A 246 0.35 -12.59 8.97
N ASP A 247 -0.25 -11.60 8.32
CA ASP A 247 0.23 -10.24 8.29
C ASP A 247 0.00 -9.56 9.67
N LEU A 248 0.95 -8.72 10.08
CA LEU A 248 0.80 -7.88 11.27
C LEU A 248 -0.44 -6.97 11.15
N PHE A 249 -0.73 -6.51 9.93
CA PHE A 249 -1.79 -5.55 9.66
C PHE A 249 -3.18 -6.18 9.49
N TYR A 250 -3.29 -7.51 9.62
CA TYR A 250 -4.54 -8.24 9.40
C TYR A 250 -5.72 -7.64 10.18
N GLN A 251 -5.56 -7.44 11.49
CA GLN A 251 -6.64 -6.95 12.35
C GLN A 251 -7.00 -5.48 12.07
N GLU A 252 -6.01 -4.61 11.84
CA GLU A 252 -6.30 -3.20 11.53
C GLU A 252 -6.95 -3.03 10.15
N CYS A 253 -6.63 -3.90 9.18
CA CYS A 253 -7.30 -3.91 7.88
C CYS A 253 -8.78 -4.28 8.00
N LEU A 254 -9.09 -5.33 8.76
CA LEU A 254 -10.48 -5.75 9.02
C LEU A 254 -11.26 -4.65 9.75
N GLU A 255 -10.63 -4.02 10.73
CA GLU A 255 -11.27 -2.96 11.51
C GLU A 255 -11.56 -1.72 10.65
N TYR A 256 -10.61 -1.30 9.80
CA TYR A 256 -10.83 -0.17 8.89
C TYR A 256 -11.91 -0.49 7.84
N ALA A 257 -11.92 -1.71 7.29
CA ALA A 257 -12.95 -2.17 6.37
C ALA A 257 -14.35 -2.17 7.02
N ARG A 258 -14.47 -2.69 8.24
CA ARG A 258 -15.71 -2.66 9.03
C ARG A 258 -16.21 -1.22 9.20
N ARG A 259 -15.33 -0.30 9.60
CA ARG A 259 -15.69 1.10 9.85
C ARG A 259 -16.08 1.85 8.58
N LEU A 260 -15.43 1.58 7.45
CA LEU A 260 -15.85 2.09 6.14
C LEU A 260 -17.27 1.62 5.79
N ARG A 261 -17.56 0.32 5.97
CA ARG A 261 -18.90 -0.25 5.74
C ARG A 261 -19.96 0.39 6.64
N GLU A 262 -19.65 0.60 7.92
CA GLU A 262 -20.55 1.28 8.87
C GLU A 262 -20.80 2.75 8.51
N ALA A 263 -19.85 3.40 7.86
CA ALA A 263 -19.99 4.75 7.33
C ALA A 263 -20.68 4.81 5.94
N GLY A 264 -21.16 3.66 5.43
CA GLY A 264 -21.85 3.57 4.14
C GLY A 264 -20.92 3.54 2.91
N VAL A 265 -19.60 3.37 3.10
CA VAL A 265 -18.64 3.25 2.00
C VAL A 265 -18.61 1.80 1.50
N PRO A 266 -18.75 1.54 0.18
CA PRO A 266 -18.58 0.20 -0.37
C PRO A 266 -17.15 -0.30 -0.17
N VAL A 267 -17.01 -1.52 0.36
CA VAL A 267 -15.71 -2.15 0.60
C VAL A 267 -15.71 -3.58 0.09
N GLN A 268 -14.69 -3.92 -0.68
CA GLN A 268 -14.32 -5.30 -0.96
C GLN A 268 -13.13 -5.71 -0.10
N GLU A 269 -13.26 -6.82 0.62
CA GLU A 269 -12.18 -7.41 1.42
C GLU A 269 -11.63 -8.65 0.70
N GLU A 270 -10.30 -8.73 0.52
CA GLU A 270 -9.61 -9.90 -0.03
C GLU A 270 -8.70 -10.49 1.07
N ILE A 271 -9.24 -11.43 1.83
CA ILE A 271 -8.51 -12.08 2.92
C ILE A 271 -7.82 -13.34 2.40
N VAL A 272 -6.51 -13.41 2.61
CA VAL A 272 -5.68 -14.50 2.08
C VAL A 272 -5.19 -15.40 3.22
N PRO A 273 -5.81 -16.59 3.42
CA PRO A 273 -5.42 -17.51 4.47
C PRO A 273 -3.96 -17.96 4.34
N GLY A 274 -3.22 -17.89 5.44
CA GLY A 274 -1.83 -18.36 5.50
C GLY A 274 -0.82 -17.49 4.76
N ALA A 275 -1.22 -16.31 4.28
CA ALA A 275 -0.31 -15.34 3.67
C ALA A 275 0.27 -14.37 4.70
N PHE A 276 1.56 -14.06 4.54
CA PHE A 276 2.30 -13.10 5.35
C PHE A 276 2.52 -11.78 4.59
N HIS A 277 3.09 -10.78 5.26
CA HIS A 277 3.29 -9.45 4.66
C HIS A 277 4.12 -9.48 3.36
N ALA A 278 3.63 -8.79 2.32
CA ALA A 278 4.25 -8.72 0.99
C ALA A 278 4.45 -10.07 0.26
N PHE A 279 3.64 -11.09 0.60
CA PHE A 279 3.72 -12.42 -0.02
C PHE A 279 3.63 -12.40 -1.56
N ASP A 280 2.84 -11.49 -2.11
CA ASP A 280 2.56 -11.36 -3.55
C ASP A 280 3.71 -10.76 -4.33
N HIS A 281 4.49 -9.85 -3.75
CA HIS A 281 5.75 -9.39 -4.35
C HIS A 281 6.86 -10.44 -4.28
N ILE A 282 6.89 -11.21 -3.19
CA ILE A 282 7.96 -12.17 -2.93
C ILE A 282 7.75 -13.49 -3.69
N ALA A 283 6.50 -13.93 -3.78
CA ALA A 283 6.10 -15.16 -4.43
C ALA A 283 5.08 -14.85 -5.55
N GLU A 284 5.42 -13.95 -6.47
CA GLU A 284 4.52 -13.46 -7.54
C GLU A 284 3.84 -14.58 -8.34
N LYS A 285 4.54 -15.71 -8.54
CA LYS A 285 4.07 -16.86 -9.32
C LYS A 285 3.31 -17.90 -8.49
N ALA A 286 3.20 -17.73 -7.18
CA ALA A 286 2.41 -18.65 -6.36
C ALA A 286 0.92 -18.51 -6.73
N PRO A 287 0.15 -19.61 -6.79
CA PRO A 287 -1.27 -19.55 -7.12
C PRO A 287 -2.07 -18.57 -6.27
N VAL A 288 -1.73 -18.46 -4.98
CA VAL A 288 -2.37 -17.52 -4.06
C VAL A 288 -2.09 -16.05 -4.42
N SER A 289 -0.85 -15.73 -4.82
CA SER A 289 -0.46 -14.38 -5.26
C SER A 289 -1.09 -14.00 -6.60
N MET A 290 -1.24 -14.98 -7.50
CA MET A 290 -1.90 -14.75 -8.79
C MET A 290 -3.39 -14.44 -8.61
N ARG A 291 -4.11 -15.20 -7.75
CA ARG A 291 -5.52 -14.91 -7.42
C ARG A 291 -5.68 -13.55 -6.74
N PHE A 292 -4.79 -13.22 -5.81
CA PHE A 292 -4.78 -11.92 -5.14
C PHE A 292 -4.63 -10.76 -6.15
N PHE A 293 -3.70 -10.91 -7.09
CA PHE A 293 -3.50 -9.95 -8.18
C PHE A 293 -4.70 -9.88 -9.15
N GLU A 294 -5.36 -11.00 -9.42
CA GLU A 294 -6.57 -11.03 -10.25
C GLU A 294 -7.73 -10.27 -9.59
N SER A 295 -7.92 -10.46 -8.28
CA SER A 295 -8.89 -9.69 -7.47
C SER A 295 -8.60 -8.18 -7.57
N GLN A 296 -7.35 -7.75 -7.39
CA GLN A 296 -6.95 -6.33 -7.59
C GLN A 296 -7.36 -5.81 -8.99
N CYS A 297 -7.07 -6.58 -10.04
CA CYS A 297 -7.40 -6.19 -11.42
C CYS A 297 -8.91 -6.15 -11.70
N GLU A 298 -9.68 -7.04 -11.08
CA GLU A 298 -11.13 -7.10 -11.22
C GLU A 298 -11.79 -5.87 -10.61
N TYR A 299 -11.52 -5.59 -9.33
CA TYR A 299 -12.17 -4.49 -8.63
C TYR A 299 -11.69 -3.12 -9.12
N LEU A 300 -10.41 -2.98 -9.48
CA LEU A 300 -9.91 -1.73 -10.07
C LEU A 300 -10.60 -1.42 -11.41
N ARG A 301 -10.83 -2.43 -12.27
CA ARG A 301 -11.57 -2.23 -13.53
C ARG A 301 -13.03 -1.90 -13.26
N GLY A 302 -13.68 -2.67 -12.38
CA GLY A 302 -15.10 -2.53 -12.07
C GLY A 302 -15.44 -1.15 -11.50
N ALA A 303 -14.55 -0.58 -10.69
CA ALA A 303 -14.78 0.70 -10.03
C ALA A 303 -14.92 1.90 -10.98
N LEU A 304 -14.30 1.85 -12.18
CA LEU A 304 -14.24 2.99 -13.10
C LEU A 304 -14.91 2.74 -14.46
N THR A 305 -15.61 1.62 -14.61
CA THR A 305 -16.59 1.43 -15.70
C THR A 305 -17.82 2.29 -15.41
N PRO A 306 -18.31 3.10 -16.36
CA PRO A 306 -19.56 3.82 -16.17
C PRO A 306 -20.66 2.84 -15.78
N SER A 307 -21.39 3.14 -14.70
CA SER A 307 -22.67 2.50 -14.48
C SER A 307 -23.54 2.86 -15.68
N GLY A 308 -23.90 1.86 -16.48
CA GLY A 308 -24.78 2.04 -17.65
C GLY A 308 -26.18 2.49 -17.27
#